data_AF-A0AA42AY00-F1
#
_entry.id   AF-A0AA42AY00-F1
#
_cell.length_a   1.000
_cell.length_b   1.000
_cell.length_c   1.000
_cell.angle_alpha   90.00
_cell.angle_beta   90.00
_cell.angle_gamma   90.00
#
_symmetry.space_group_name_H-M   'P 1'
#
loop_
_entity.id
_entity.type
_entity.pdbx_description
1 polymer ?
#
loop_
_entity_poly.entity_id
_entity_poly.type
_entity_poly.pdbx_seq_one_letter_code
_entity_poly.pdbx_strand_id
1 'polypeptide(L)'
;MRMGANPEIPTHTNMYPLHHAAKEGHNGVIIFLHSFKNDINVDVSNDFGLPLQFACAYGQHETVKMLLQRYNANVNNFSSLHNIVKIFLITCI
;
A
#
# COMPACT_ATOMS: atom_id res chain seq x y z
N MET A 1 -6.23 -16.55 10.81
CA MET A 1 -5.32 -17.72 10.66
C MET A 1 -3.95 -17.34 11.20
N ARG A 2 -3.44 -18.06 12.21
CA ARG A 2 -2.15 -17.80 12.90
C ARG A 2 -1.08 -18.75 12.34
N MET A 3 -0.56 -18.45 11.16
CA MET A 3 0.43 -19.31 10.49
C MET A 3 1.73 -18.55 10.24
N GLY A 4 2.32 -17.91 11.27
CA GLY A 4 3.70 -17.36 11.22
C GLY A 4 4.09 -16.54 9.98
N ALA A 5 3.12 -16.05 9.20
CA ALA A 5 3.34 -15.47 7.91
C ALA A 5 3.91 -14.09 8.15
N ASN A 6 5.18 -13.90 7.85
CA ASN A 6 5.81 -12.60 7.97
C ASN A 6 5.33 -11.72 6.79
N PRO A 7 4.55 -10.66 7.05
CA PRO A 7 4.00 -9.80 6.01
C PRO A 7 5.07 -8.95 5.31
N GLU A 8 6.31 -8.99 5.78
CA GLU A 8 7.48 -8.35 5.17
C GLU A 8 8.25 -9.28 4.22
N ILE A 9 7.70 -10.47 3.91
CA ILE A 9 8.30 -11.33 2.90
C ILE A 9 7.62 -11.08 1.55
N PRO A 10 8.37 -10.62 0.52
CA PRO A 10 7.82 -10.48 -0.82
C PRO A 10 7.60 -11.85 -1.49
N THR A 11 6.68 -11.88 -2.45
CA THR A 11 6.55 -12.99 -3.40
C THR A 11 7.74 -13.04 -4.37
N HIS A 12 7.78 -14.07 -5.21
CA HIS A 12 8.77 -14.20 -6.30
C HIS A 12 8.75 -13.05 -7.32
N THR A 13 7.70 -12.21 -7.32
CA THR A 13 7.58 -10.99 -8.13
C THR A 13 7.86 -9.71 -7.33
N ASN A 14 8.57 -9.83 -6.21
CA ASN A 14 8.88 -8.73 -5.31
C ASN A 14 7.62 -8.06 -4.70
N MET A 15 6.45 -8.72 -4.76
CA MET A 15 5.18 -8.16 -4.26
C MET A 15 4.92 -8.56 -2.80
N TYR A 16 4.68 -7.57 -1.95
CA TYR A 16 4.32 -7.78 -0.55
C TYR A 16 2.81 -7.91 -0.39
N PRO A 17 2.31 -8.60 0.65
CA PRO A 17 0.87 -8.69 0.96
C PRO A 17 0.16 -7.34 0.98
N LEU A 18 0.84 -6.28 1.44
CA LEU A 18 0.31 -4.92 1.48
C LEU A 18 0.03 -4.35 0.08
N HIS A 19 0.83 -4.69 -0.94
CA HIS A 19 0.59 -4.28 -2.33
C HIS A 19 -0.72 -4.89 -2.86
N HIS A 20 -0.94 -6.18 -2.62
CA HIS A 20 -2.17 -6.87 -3.01
C HIS A 20 -3.38 -6.29 -2.29
N ALA A 21 -3.29 -6.08 -0.97
CA ALA A 21 -4.38 -5.50 -0.20
C ALA A 21 -4.71 -4.07 -0.65
N ALA A 22 -3.70 -3.27 -0.99
CA ALA A 22 -3.89 -1.91 -1.48
C ALA A 22 -4.47 -1.85 -2.89
N LYS A 23 -4.03 -2.73 -3.80
CA LYS A 23 -4.57 -2.89 -5.16
C LYS A 23 -6.06 -3.25 -5.15
N GLU A 24 -6.45 -4.23 -4.34
CA GLU A 24 -7.82 -4.75 -4.28
C GLU A 24 -8.73 -3.98 -3.30
N GLY A 25 -8.22 -2.93 -2.65
CA GLY A 25 -8.97 -2.11 -1.71
C GLY A 25 -9.38 -2.83 -0.42
N HIS A 26 -8.65 -3.88 -0.05
CA HIS A 26 -8.97 -4.76 1.08
C HIS A 26 -8.56 -4.12 2.43
N ASN A 27 -9.29 -3.10 2.85
CA ASN A 27 -8.96 -2.32 4.04
C ASN A 27 -8.88 -3.16 5.33
N GLY A 28 -9.75 -4.17 5.47
CA GLY A 28 -9.70 -5.10 6.60
C GLY A 28 -8.40 -5.91 6.65
N VAL A 29 -7.85 -6.27 5.48
CA VAL A 29 -6.55 -6.96 5.39
C VAL A 29 -5.41 -6.00 5.73
N ILE A 30 -5.47 -4.74 5.29
CA ILE A 30 -4.46 -3.73 5.65
C ILE A 30 -4.45 -3.48 7.17
N ILE A 31 -5.62 -3.35 7.79
CA ILE A 31 -5.75 -3.20 9.26
C ILE A 31 -5.22 -4.45 9.96
N PHE A 32 -5.57 -5.65 9.46
CA PHE A 32 -5.10 -6.90 10.03
C PHE A 32 -3.58 -7.04 9.93
N LEU A 33 -3.00 -6.73 8.76
CA LEU A 33 -1.56 -6.67 8.53
C LEU A 33 -0.91 -5.68 9.53
N HIS A 34 -1.45 -4.48 9.68
CA HIS A 34 -0.87 -3.49 10.59
C HIS A 34 -1.08 -3.82 12.08
N SER A 35 -2.00 -4.72 12.42
CA SER A 35 -2.24 -5.19 13.79
C SER A 35 -1.20 -6.21 14.27
N PHE A 36 -0.33 -6.70 13.37
CA PHE A 36 0.78 -7.55 13.78
C PHE A 36 1.85 -6.72 14.52
N LYS A 37 2.56 -7.36 15.46
CA LYS A 37 3.59 -6.73 16.31
C LYS A 37 4.78 -6.15 15.53
N ASN A 38 4.94 -6.52 14.27
CA ASN A 38 5.96 -5.95 13.41
C ASN A 38 5.34 -4.74 12.75
N ASP A 39 5.83 -3.54 13.07
CA ASP A 39 5.43 -2.31 12.39
C ASP A 39 5.69 -2.49 10.88
N ILE A 40 4.62 -2.81 10.13
CA ILE A 40 4.73 -3.04 8.71
C ILE A 40 5.09 -1.73 8.03
N ASN A 41 6.16 -1.75 7.24
CA ASN A 41 6.51 -0.63 6.40
C ASN A 41 5.44 -0.39 5.33
N VAL A 42 4.65 0.68 5.48
CA VAL A 42 3.62 1.09 4.51
C VAL A 42 4.20 1.68 3.23
N ASP A 43 5.45 2.13 3.29
CA ASP A 43 6.22 2.65 2.15
C ASP A 43 7.12 1.56 1.53
N VAL A 44 6.78 0.29 1.74
CA VAL A 44 7.45 -0.82 1.09
C VAL A 44 7.37 -0.64 -0.43
N SER A 45 8.50 -0.69 -1.11
CA SER A 45 8.57 -0.53 -2.56
C SER A 45 8.91 -1.86 -3.22
N ASN A 46 8.25 -2.13 -4.34
CA ASN A 46 8.66 -3.16 -5.28
C ASN A 46 9.03 -2.55 -6.64
N ASP A 47 9.38 -3.41 -7.60
CA ASP A 47 9.78 -3.03 -8.95
C ASP A 47 8.69 -2.23 -9.72
N PHE A 48 7.43 -2.32 -9.27
CA PHE A 48 6.26 -1.69 -9.88
C PHE A 48 5.75 -0.45 -9.13
N GLY A 49 6.06 -0.30 -7.84
CA GLY A 49 5.52 0.77 -7.02
C GLY A 49 5.43 0.48 -5.53
N LEU A 50 4.80 1.40 -4.81
CA LEU A 50 4.41 1.34 -3.41
C LEU A 50 2.94 0.95 -3.28
N PRO A 51 2.50 0.38 -2.14
CA PRO A 51 1.09 0.08 -1.88
C PRO A 51 0.15 1.26 -2.19
N LEU A 52 0.56 2.48 -1.82
CA LEU A 52 -0.20 3.71 -2.14
C LEU A 52 -0.37 3.93 -3.66
N GLN A 53 0.68 3.68 -4.45
CA GLN A 53 0.61 3.80 -5.92
C GLN A 53 -0.36 2.78 -6.52
N PHE A 54 -0.38 1.55 -5.99
CA PHE A 54 -1.37 0.54 -6.38
C PHE A 54 -2.80 0.96 -6.03
N ALA A 55 -3.03 1.46 -4.82
CA ALA A 55 -4.35 1.95 -4.42
C ALA A 55 -4.84 3.09 -5.34
N CYS A 56 -3.97 4.04 -5.68
CA CYS A 56 -4.29 5.12 -6.62
C CYS A 56 -4.55 4.60 -8.04
N ALA A 57 -3.68 3.73 -8.57
CA ALA A 57 -3.80 3.19 -9.92
C ALA A 57 -5.08 2.39 -10.15
N TYR A 58 -5.61 1.75 -9.09
CA TYR A 58 -6.84 0.97 -9.12
C TYR A 58 -8.06 1.73 -8.58
N GLY A 59 -7.93 3.03 -8.28
CA GLY A 59 -9.06 3.86 -7.84
C GLY A 59 -9.60 3.52 -6.44
N GLN A 60 -8.78 2.95 -5.57
CA GLN A 60 -9.15 2.53 -4.22
C GLN A 60 -9.12 3.72 -3.25
N HIS A 61 -10.04 4.67 -3.41
CA HIS A 61 -10.08 5.94 -2.69
C HIS A 61 -10.04 5.79 -1.16
N GLU A 62 -10.80 4.84 -0.60
CA GLU A 62 -10.85 4.62 0.84
C GLU A 62 -9.51 4.08 1.36
N THR A 63 -8.88 3.20 0.59
CA THR A 63 -7.56 2.66 0.90
C THR A 63 -6.48 3.73 0.84
N VAL A 64 -6.54 4.64 -0.15
CA VAL A 64 -5.66 5.81 -0.24
C VAL A 64 -5.81 6.70 0.99
N LYS A 65 -7.05 7.06 1.36
CA LYS A 65 -7.30 7.87 2.56
C LYS A 65 -6.74 7.19 3.81
N MET A 66 -6.99 5.89 3.97
CA MET A 66 -6.51 5.14 5.12
C MET A 66 -4.97 5.10 5.17
N LEU A 67 -4.29 4.82 4.06
CA LEU A 67 -2.82 4.81 3.99
C LEU A 67 -2.21 6.17 4.33
N LEU A 68 -2.81 7.26 3.85
CA LEU A 68 -2.32 8.62 4.11
C LEU A 68 -2.63 9.13 5.52
N GLN A 69 -3.88 8.98 5.96
CA GLN A 69 -4.37 9.57 7.21
C GLN A 69 -4.04 8.72 8.43
N ARG A 70 -4.05 7.39 8.30
CA ARG A 70 -3.90 6.47 9.44
C ARG A 70 -2.48 5.95 9.59
N TYR A 71 -1.75 5.82 8.49
CA TYR A 71 -0.43 5.20 8.47
C TYR A 71 0.67 6.14 7.95
N ASN A 72 0.35 7.41 7.68
CA ASN A 72 1.31 8.43 7.26
C ASN A 72 2.17 8.02 6.05
N ALA A 73 1.60 7.25 5.12
CA ALA A 73 2.32 6.79 3.92
C ALA A 73 2.90 7.98 3.16
N ASN A 74 4.18 7.86 2.78
CA ASN A 74 4.90 8.96 2.15
C ASN A 74 4.46 9.09 0.69
N VAL A 75 3.67 10.12 0.43
CA VAL A 75 3.27 10.47 -0.94
C VAL A 75 4.49 10.67 -1.82
N ASN A 76 5.61 11.22 -1.34
CA ASN A 76 6.73 11.60 -2.19
C ASN A 76 7.69 10.46 -2.54
N ASN A 77 7.54 9.29 -1.92
CA ASN A 77 8.40 8.14 -2.19
C ASN A 77 7.89 7.42 -3.45
N PHE A 78 8.07 8.02 -4.62
CA PHE A 78 7.59 7.43 -5.88
C PHE A 78 8.72 6.67 -6.58
N SER A 79 8.61 5.34 -6.73
CA SER A 79 9.33 4.66 -7.80
C SER A 79 8.61 4.95 -9.12
N SER A 80 9.34 5.50 -10.10
CA SER A 80 9.10 5.71 -11.55
C SER A 80 7.73 6.14 -12.12
N LEU A 81 6.60 6.02 -11.40
CA LEU A 81 5.24 6.42 -11.80
C LEU A 81 4.88 7.78 -11.21
N HIS A 82 5.67 8.79 -11.55
CA HIS A 82 5.54 10.18 -11.07
C HIS A 82 4.22 10.87 -11.47
N ASN A 83 3.50 10.36 -12.48
CA ASN A 83 2.33 11.03 -13.07
C ASN A 83 0.97 10.56 -12.52
N ILE A 84 0.81 9.29 -12.16
CA ILE A 84 -0.52 8.73 -11.81
C ILE A 84 -0.98 9.20 -10.44
N VAL A 85 -0.11 9.14 -9.42
CA VAL A 85 -0.47 9.55 -8.05
C VAL A 85 -0.63 11.06 -7.94
N LYS A 86 0.17 11.86 -8.66
CA LYS A 86 -0.04 13.31 -8.74
C LYS A 86 -1.44 13.61 -9.26
N ILE A 87 -1.84 13.06 -10.41
CA ILE A 87 -3.18 13.28 -10.96
C ILE A 87 -4.26 12.86 -9.96
N PHE A 88 -4.12 11.68 -9.34
CA PHE A 88 -5.13 11.16 -8.41
C PHE A 88 -5.24 11.96 -7.11
N LEU A 89 -4.13 12.44 -6.54
CA LEU A 89 -4.14 13.30 -5.35
C LEU A 89 -4.73 14.69 -5.64
N ILE A 90 -4.55 15.23 -6.84
CA ILE A 90 -5.15 16.52 -7.24
C ILE A 90 -6.66 16.39 -7.47
N THR A 91 -7.16 15.20 -7.82
CA THR A 91 -8.61 14.97 -8.03
C THR A 91 -9.34 14.45 -6.79
N CYS A 92 -8.64 13.99 -5.76
CA CYS A 92 -9.24 13.37 -4.56
C CYS A 92 -9.15 14.21 -3.27
N ILE A 93 -8.52 15.40 -3.31
CA ILE A 93 -8.47 16.40 -2.24
C ILE A 93 -9.08 17.69 -2.78
#